data_AF-A0A1H7ZHB0-F1
#
_entry.id   AF-A0A1H7ZHB0-F1
#
_cell.length_a   1.000
_cell.length_b   1.000
_cell.length_c   1.000
_cell.angle_alpha   90.00
_cell.angle_beta   90.00
_cell.angle_gamma   90.00
#
_symmetry.space_group_name_H-M   'P 1'
#
loop_
_entity.id
_entity.type
_entity.pdbx_description
1 polymer ?
#
loop_
_entity_poly.entity_id
_entity_poly.type
_entity_poly.pdbx_seq_one_letter_code
_entity_poly.pdbx_strand_id
1 'polypeptide(L)'
;RTIDAWLSKGKLHKLVELWVRGLAFDWARLYDGEVTPRRISLPTYPFARERYWVPEELAAATSGNLVSERLHPLVHRNTSSLVVQRFSSVFTGEEFFLADHVVKGQRVLPGVAYLELARAAVVQALELAASQARDVRLEQVVFAQPVVVGNAPVEVHIALVPQDGGSVSFEVYTQVAGEEEARVHAQGRARVAAPADAPREDLGRLRSQCPQVFASEACYAGFARMGIEYGPTFQSLMEVRVGQDAAGRLLAVGELALPSKVSESSKAFVLPPSLLDGVLQASMGLALAQPQDRLSLPFAVEAVELYGAVPEKAVAVVRQSAGSTIGDAVLKLDVSLVDAEGRVCVQLRGFSSRVLDSVAGQAAAPAPAPAKGEVETLLLRPTWQEAQLPAAEPVSYGAHWVVLCEVGGDAGAALKAALPQARCLHLSAE
;
A
#
# COMPACT_ATOMS: atom_id res chain seq x y z
N ARG A 1 -15.88 32.48 -62.49
CA ARG A 1 -15.99 33.45 -63.62
C ARG A 1 -15.67 34.88 -63.20
N THR A 2 -16.38 35.49 -62.26
CA THR A 2 -16.11 36.89 -61.84
C THR A 2 -14.80 37.05 -61.05
N ILE A 3 -14.48 36.11 -60.14
CA ILE A 3 -13.23 36.10 -59.36
C ILE A 3 -12.01 35.91 -60.28
N ASP A 4 -12.10 35.00 -61.25
CA ASP A 4 -11.01 34.74 -62.22
C ASP A 4 -10.73 35.97 -63.10
N ALA A 5 -11.78 36.70 -63.48
CA ALA A 5 -11.66 37.96 -64.21
C ALA A 5 -11.11 39.12 -63.35
N TRP A 6 -11.18 39.02 -62.02
CA TRP A 6 -10.57 39.99 -61.11
C TRP A 6 -9.10 39.68 -60.85
N LEU A 7 -8.75 38.40 -60.74
CA LEU A 7 -7.36 37.94 -60.65
C LEU A 7 -6.56 38.35 -61.89
N SER A 8 -7.07 38.07 -63.10
CA SER A 8 -6.39 38.44 -64.36
C SER A 8 -6.30 39.95 -64.60
N LYS A 9 -7.16 40.75 -63.96
CA LYS A 9 -7.17 42.21 -64.05
C LYS A 9 -6.52 42.90 -62.84
N GLY A 10 -5.86 42.16 -61.94
CA GLY A 10 -5.19 42.71 -60.76
C GLY A 10 -6.11 43.40 -59.76
N LYS A 11 -7.42 43.11 -59.76
CA LYS A 11 -8.43 43.77 -58.91
C LYS A 11 -8.49 43.16 -57.50
N LEU A 12 -7.35 43.08 -56.83
CA LEU A 12 -7.20 42.43 -55.51
C LEU A 12 -8.08 43.07 -54.43
N HIS A 13 -8.35 44.38 -54.51
CA HIS A 13 -9.24 45.08 -53.56
C HIS A 13 -10.65 44.47 -53.50
N LYS A 14 -11.23 44.07 -54.63
CA LYS A 14 -12.58 43.46 -54.67
C LYS A 14 -12.59 42.06 -54.07
N LEU A 15 -11.48 41.35 -54.23
CA LEU A 15 -11.29 40.02 -53.68
C LEU A 15 -11.17 40.07 -52.15
N VAL A 16 -10.37 41.01 -51.64
CA VAL A 16 -10.25 41.26 -50.20
C VAL A 16 -11.59 41.72 -49.61
N GLU A 17 -12.36 42.56 -50.31
CA GLU A 17 -13.69 42.99 -49.85
C GLU A 17 -14.64 41.80 -49.62
N LEU A 18 -14.62 40.81 -50.51
CA LEU A 18 -15.43 39.60 -50.33
C LEU A 18 -14.85 38.65 -49.27
N TRP A 19 -13.53 38.54 -49.17
CA TRP A 19 -12.88 37.72 -48.16
C TRP A 19 -13.16 38.22 -46.74
N VAL A 20 -13.11 39.53 -46.52
CA VAL A 20 -13.50 40.16 -45.23
C VAL A 20 -14.97 39.89 -44.90
N ARG A 21 -15.82 39.67 -45.92
CA ARG A 21 -17.22 39.24 -45.76
C ARG A 21 -17.39 37.72 -45.61
N GLY A 22 -16.31 36.96 -45.42
CA GLY A 22 -16.34 35.52 -45.16
C GLY A 22 -16.27 34.64 -46.40
N LEU A 23 -15.98 35.19 -47.59
CA LEU A 23 -15.74 34.36 -48.77
C LEU A 23 -14.46 33.53 -48.56
N ALA A 24 -14.59 32.21 -48.53
CA ALA A 24 -13.44 31.31 -48.61
C ALA A 24 -12.79 31.43 -50.00
N PHE A 25 -11.53 31.83 -50.03
CA PHE A 25 -10.74 31.98 -51.25
C PHE A 25 -9.41 31.24 -51.11
N ASP A 26 -9.04 30.50 -52.15
CA ASP A 26 -7.75 29.83 -52.22
C ASP A 26 -6.65 30.81 -52.66
N TRP A 27 -5.88 31.30 -51.69
CA TRP A 27 -4.80 32.27 -51.89
C TRP A 27 -3.62 31.71 -52.69
N ALA A 28 -3.49 30.39 -52.86
CA ALA A 28 -2.42 29.80 -53.67
C ALA A 28 -2.52 30.23 -55.14
N ARG A 29 -3.73 30.54 -55.62
CA ARG A 29 -4.02 31.02 -56.97
C ARG A 29 -3.46 32.40 -57.30
N LEU A 30 -2.89 33.12 -56.33
CA LEU A 30 -2.18 34.38 -56.60
C LEU A 30 -0.75 34.16 -57.08
N TYR A 31 -0.20 32.95 -56.90
CA TYR A 31 1.20 32.66 -57.11
C TYR A 31 1.48 31.79 -58.35
N ASP A 32 0.42 31.36 -59.07
CA ASP A 32 0.39 30.64 -60.36
C ASP A 32 1.73 30.04 -60.84
N GLY A 33 2.33 29.19 -60.02
CA GLY A 33 3.47 28.34 -60.39
C GLY A 33 4.85 28.99 -60.53
N GLU A 34 5.04 30.31 -60.31
CA GLU A 34 6.37 30.92 -60.53
C GLU A 34 7.29 30.80 -59.31
N VAL A 35 6.86 31.16 -58.09
CA VAL A 35 7.53 30.81 -56.81
C VAL A 35 6.54 30.94 -55.64
N THR A 36 6.25 29.85 -54.93
CA THR A 36 5.44 29.92 -53.69
C THR A 36 6.31 30.40 -52.52
N PRO A 37 5.90 31.44 -51.77
CA PRO A 37 6.67 31.91 -50.61
C PRO A 37 6.84 30.83 -49.54
N ARG A 38 7.98 30.82 -48.85
CA ARG A 38 8.16 29.97 -47.65
C ARG A 38 7.36 30.54 -46.48
N ARG A 39 6.80 29.65 -45.65
CA ARG A 39 6.13 30.05 -44.41
C ARG A 39 7.15 30.70 -43.47
N ILE A 40 6.77 31.84 -42.89
CA ILE A 40 7.56 32.55 -41.88
C ILE A 40 6.78 32.57 -40.57
N SER A 41 7.50 32.66 -39.44
CA SER A 41 6.88 32.89 -38.14
C SER A 41 6.32 34.31 -38.09
N LEU A 42 5.03 34.43 -37.77
CA LEU A 42 4.37 35.71 -37.49
C LEU A 42 4.05 35.79 -35.98
N PRO A 43 3.76 36.98 -35.44
CA PRO A 43 3.24 37.11 -34.09
C PRO A 43 2.05 36.17 -33.84
N THR A 44 1.96 35.63 -32.63
CA THR A 44 0.85 34.76 -32.26
C THR A 44 -0.47 35.53 -32.31
N TYR A 45 -1.57 34.82 -32.54
CA TYR A 45 -2.91 35.41 -32.54
C TYR A 45 -3.14 36.14 -31.21
N PRO A 46 -3.54 37.42 -31.23
CA PRO A 46 -3.81 38.16 -30.01
C PRO A 46 -5.15 37.71 -29.45
N PHE A 47 -5.18 36.55 -28.78
CA PHE A 47 -6.37 36.07 -28.10
C PHE A 47 -6.95 37.17 -27.21
N ALA A 48 -8.29 37.31 -27.26
CA ALA A 48 -8.99 38.23 -26.39
C ALA A 48 -8.60 37.91 -24.95
N ARG A 49 -8.08 38.91 -24.23
CA ARG A 49 -7.65 38.76 -22.83
C ARG A 49 -8.84 38.87 -21.89
N GLU A 50 -9.91 38.17 -22.25
CA GLU A 50 -11.09 38.06 -21.41
C GLU A 50 -10.75 37.13 -20.24
N ARG A 51 -11.04 37.61 -19.04
CA ARG A 51 -10.79 36.87 -17.81
C ARG A 51 -11.86 35.79 -17.66
N TYR A 52 -11.59 34.63 -18.24
CA TYR A 52 -12.33 33.40 -17.96
C TYR A 52 -11.74 32.76 -16.71
N TRP A 53 -12.21 33.21 -15.55
CA TRP A 53 -11.81 32.69 -14.24
C TRP A 53 -13.04 32.10 -13.55
N VAL A 54 -12.82 31.05 -12.76
CA VAL A 54 -13.86 30.54 -11.86
C VAL A 54 -14.21 31.66 -10.86
N PRO A 55 -15.51 31.99 -10.64
CA PRO A 55 -15.92 33.08 -9.76
C PRO A 55 -15.28 32.99 -8.38
N GLU A 56 -14.97 34.13 -7.79
CA GLU A 56 -14.23 34.20 -6.52
C GLU A 56 -14.96 33.55 -5.35
N GLU A 57 -16.25 33.24 -5.47
CA GLU A 57 -16.99 32.42 -4.48
C GLU A 57 -16.67 30.92 -4.61
N LEU A 58 -16.37 30.43 -5.82
CA LEU A 58 -15.75 29.11 -6.04
C LEU A 58 -14.22 29.15 -5.77
N ALA A 59 -13.56 30.31 -5.93
CA ALA A 59 -12.12 30.46 -5.69
C ALA A 59 -11.77 30.74 -4.21
N ALA A 60 -12.67 31.38 -3.45
CA ALA A 60 -12.58 31.57 -2.00
C ALA A 60 -12.91 30.27 -1.26
N ALA A 61 -13.66 29.35 -1.89
CA ALA A 61 -13.70 27.95 -1.48
C ALA A 61 -12.37 27.20 -1.72
N THR A 62 -11.39 27.78 -2.43
CA THR A 62 -10.09 27.15 -2.72
C THR A 62 -8.87 27.95 -2.25
N SER A 63 -9.01 29.17 -1.72
CA SER A 63 -7.86 30.00 -1.29
C SER A 63 -8.00 30.66 0.09
N GLY A 64 -9.07 30.40 0.84
CA GLY A 64 -9.20 30.86 2.23
C GLY A 64 -9.04 29.71 3.19
N ASN A 65 -7.83 29.38 3.63
CA ASN A 65 -7.54 28.62 4.86
C ASN A 65 -8.52 27.47 5.19
N LEU A 66 -8.96 26.73 4.17
CA LEU A 66 -9.58 25.44 4.32
C LEU A 66 -8.40 24.47 4.23
N VAL A 67 -7.84 24.16 5.39
CA VAL A 67 -7.64 22.74 5.66
C VAL A 67 -9.01 22.15 5.35
N SER A 68 -9.26 21.67 4.11
CA SER A 68 -10.29 20.66 3.90
C SER A 68 -10.05 19.70 5.04
N GLU A 69 -10.95 19.61 6.02
CA GLU A 69 -10.72 18.86 7.26
C GLU A 69 -10.25 17.47 6.87
N ARG A 70 -8.93 17.29 6.81
CA ARG A 70 -8.34 16.03 6.37
C ARG A 70 -8.62 15.11 7.53
N LEU A 71 -9.39 14.05 7.30
CA LEU A 71 -9.75 13.09 8.35
C LEU A 71 -8.49 12.55 9.05
N HIS A 72 -7.39 12.45 8.31
CA HIS A 72 -6.06 12.07 8.76
C HIS A 72 -5.01 12.52 7.71
N PRO A 73 -3.72 12.72 8.05
CA PRO A 73 -2.68 13.06 7.06
C PRO A 73 -2.56 12.08 5.88
N LEU A 74 -2.89 10.80 6.09
CA LEU A 74 -2.95 9.75 5.06
C LEU A 74 -4.35 9.48 4.52
N VAL A 75 -5.43 9.93 5.19
CA VAL A 75 -6.83 9.73 4.77
C VAL A 75 -7.49 11.09 4.64
N HIS A 76 -7.58 11.64 3.42
CA HIS A 76 -7.96 13.04 3.26
C HIS A 76 -9.48 13.24 3.29
N ARG A 77 -10.23 12.44 2.55
CA ARG A 77 -11.68 12.59 2.40
C ARG A 77 -12.40 11.26 2.29
N ASN A 78 -13.62 11.21 2.80
CA ASN A 78 -14.55 10.14 2.52
C ASN A 78 -15.13 10.31 1.10
N THR A 79 -15.02 9.28 0.27
CA THR A 79 -15.47 9.23 -1.12
C THR A 79 -16.36 8.02 -1.37
N SER A 80 -17.02 7.56 -0.30
CA SER A 80 -17.89 6.40 -0.34
C SER A 80 -19.12 6.67 -1.18
N SER A 81 -19.68 5.61 -1.75
CA SER A 81 -20.97 5.59 -2.42
C SER A 81 -21.80 4.43 -1.87
N LEU A 82 -23.02 4.26 -2.38
CA LEU A 82 -23.86 3.11 -2.02
C LEU A 82 -23.24 1.76 -2.44
N VAL A 83 -22.25 1.76 -3.33
CA VAL A 83 -21.61 0.55 -3.86
C VAL A 83 -20.29 0.23 -3.17
N VAL A 84 -19.60 1.25 -2.65
CA VAL A 84 -18.25 1.07 -2.09
C VAL A 84 -18.02 2.03 -0.92
N GLN A 85 -17.55 1.47 0.20
CA GLN A 85 -16.97 2.25 1.29
C GLN A 85 -15.52 2.58 0.91
N ARG A 86 -15.21 3.87 0.72
CA ARG A 86 -13.91 4.30 0.18
C ARG A 86 -13.47 5.65 0.71
N PHE A 87 -12.19 5.76 1.05
CA PHE A 87 -11.53 7.05 1.26
C PHE A 87 -10.51 7.32 0.16
N SER A 88 -10.25 8.60 -0.08
CA SER A 88 -9.31 9.05 -1.11
C SER A 88 -8.37 10.11 -0.58
N SER A 89 -7.11 10.05 -1.02
CA SER A 89 -6.03 10.95 -0.65
C SER A 89 -5.23 11.34 -1.89
N VAL A 90 -4.80 12.60 -1.97
CA VAL A 90 -3.96 13.09 -3.07
C VAL A 90 -2.59 13.40 -2.51
N PHE A 91 -1.57 12.68 -2.97
CA PHE A 91 -0.19 12.86 -2.53
C PHE A 91 0.60 13.62 -3.58
N THR A 92 1.29 14.65 -3.14
CA THR A 92 2.10 15.54 -3.99
C THR A 92 3.56 15.11 -4.06
N GLY A 93 4.00 14.29 -3.11
CA GLY A 93 5.40 13.91 -2.93
C GLY A 93 6.17 14.92 -2.07
N GLU A 94 5.54 16.01 -1.63
CA GLU A 94 6.11 16.99 -0.70
C GLU A 94 5.85 16.64 0.77
N GLU A 95 4.94 15.70 1.03
CA GLU A 95 4.70 15.17 2.37
C GLU A 95 6.01 14.59 2.91
N PHE A 96 6.34 14.84 4.20
CA PHE A 96 7.62 14.43 4.77
C PHE A 96 7.94 12.95 4.54
N PHE A 97 6.91 12.09 4.61
CA PHE A 97 7.02 10.65 4.43
C PHE A 97 7.16 10.17 2.99
N LEU A 98 7.06 11.08 2.02
CA LEU A 98 7.35 10.82 0.60
C LEU A 98 8.63 11.54 0.16
N ALA A 99 8.80 12.80 0.57
CA ALA A 99 9.95 13.63 0.21
C ALA A 99 11.28 13.01 0.68
N ASP A 100 11.27 12.41 1.87
CA ASP A 100 12.46 11.81 2.49
C ASP A 100 12.49 10.27 2.42
N HIS A 101 11.60 9.65 1.65
CA HIS A 101 11.60 8.21 1.39
C HIS A 101 11.79 7.95 -0.11
N VAL A 102 13.04 7.99 -0.55
CA VAL A 102 13.42 7.88 -1.97
C VAL A 102 14.04 6.52 -2.25
N VAL A 103 13.49 5.79 -3.22
CA VAL A 103 14.00 4.48 -3.67
C VAL A 103 14.33 4.57 -5.15
N LYS A 104 15.59 4.31 -5.51
CA LYS A 104 16.14 4.42 -6.88
C LYS A 104 15.78 5.76 -7.55
N GLY A 105 15.90 6.84 -6.78
CA GLY A 105 15.61 8.21 -7.23
C GLY A 105 14.13 8.56 -7.35
N GLN A 106 13.22 7.67 -6.92
CA GLN A 106 11.77 7.90 -6.96
C GLN A 106 11.21 8.06 -5.56
N ARG A 107 10.28 8.99 -5.35
CA ARG A 107 9.56 9.15 -4.09
C ARG A 107 8.54 8.03 -3.96
N VAL A 108 8.77 7.13 -3.01
CA VAL A 108 7.97 5.91 -2.82
C VAL A 108 7.23 6.01 -1.50
N LEU A 109 5.93 5.73 -1.49
CA LEU A 109 5.19 5.65 -0.23
C LEU A 109 5.74 4.47 0.61
N PRO A 110 6.22 4.70 1.85
CA PRO A 110 6.80 3.65 2.66
C PRO A 110 5.76 2.58 3.03
N GLY A 111 6.18 1.31 3.11
CA GLY A 111 5.32 0.19 3.50
C GLY A 111 4.54 0.46 4.80
N VAL A 112 5.21 1.07 5.79
CA VAL A 112 4.61 1.42 7.08
C VAL A 112 3.51 2.50 6.99
N ALA A 113 3.54 3.36 5.96
CA ALA A 113 2.49 4.34 5.74
C ALA A 113 1.19 3.69 5.26
N TYR A 114 1.25 2.57 4.53
CA TYR A 114 0.04 1.80 4.20
C TYR A 114 -0.62 1.20 5.44
N LEU A 115 0.17 0.80 6.45
CA LEU A 115 -0.36 0.27 7.71
C LEU A 115 -1.16 1.34 8.44
N GLU A 116 -0.61 2.54 8.59
CA GLU A 116 -1.35 3.64 9.22
C GLU A 116 -2.54 4.11 8.36
N LEU A 117 -2.41 4.13 7.03
CA LEU A 117 -3.51 4.42 6.11
C LEU A 117 -4.68 3.46 6.34
N ALA A 118 -4.42 2.15 6.37
CA ALA A 118 -5.43 1.12 6.61
C ALA A 118 -6.06 1.26 8.00
N ARG A 119 -5.24 1.41 9.04
CA ARG A 119 -5.71 1.60 10.42
C ARG A 119 -6.61 2.84 10.54
N ALA A 120 -6.16 3.98 10.03
CA ALA A 120 -6.91 5.23 10.08
C ALA A 120 -8.22 5.14 9.29
N ALA A 121 -8.22 4.53 8.11
CA ALA A 121 -9.43 4.34 7.31
C ALA A 121 -10.46 3.46 8.02
N VAL A 122 -10.02 2.39 8.68
CA VAL A 122 -10.90 1.48 9.46
C VAL A 122 -11.47 2.18 10.68
N VAL A 123 -10.66 2.96 11.42
CA VAL A 123 -11.13 3.79 12.54
C VAL A 123 -12.22 4.75 12.08
N GLN A 124 -12.02 5.42 10.94
CA GLN A 124 -12.99 6.35 10.38
C GLN A 124 -14.26 5.65 9.90
N ALA A 125 -14.15 4.49 9.24
CA ALA A 125 -15.32 3.76 8.71
C ALA A 125 -16.19 3.13 9.79
N LEU A 126 -15.58 2.67 10.88
CA LEU A 126 -16.28 2.08 12.01
C LEU A 126 -16.65 3.12 13.09
N GLU A 127 -16.35 4.41 12.84
CA GLU A 127 -16.57 5.53 13.77
C GLU A 127 -16.04 5.23 15.18
N LEU A 128 -14.86 4.59 15.26
CA LEU A 128 -14.30 4.18 16.55
C LEU A 128 -13.91 5.39 17.38
N ALA A 129 -14.23 5.32 18.67
CA ALA A 129 -13.77 6.32 19.62
C ALA A 129 -12.24 6.38 19.68
N ALA A 130 -11.68 7.52 20.06
CA ALA A 130 -10.23 7.70 20.19
C ALA A 130 -9.57 6.66 21.11
N SER A 131 -10.30 6.16 22.13
CA SER A 131 -9.84 5.08 23.02
C SER A 131 -9.70 3.74 22.31
N GLN A 132 -10.52 3.46 21.29
CA GLN A 132 -10.53 2.22 20.51
C GLN A 132 -9.67 2.30 19.25
N ALA A 133 -9.16 3.48 18.89
CA ALA A 133 -8.35 3.68 17.70
C ALA A 133 -7.06 2.83 17.69
N ARG A 134 -6.59 2.41 18.87
CA ARG A 134 -5.42 1.56 19.08
C ARG A 134 -5.75 0.06 19.08
N ASP A 135 -7.03 -0.29 19.15
CA ASP A 135 -7.49 -1.68 19.19
C ASP A 135 -7.59 -2.32 17.80
N VAL A 136 -7.36 -1.52 16.74
CA VAL A 136 -7.34 -2.00 15.36
C VAL A 136 -6.06 -2.79 15.10
N ARG A 137 -6.23 -4.09 14.86
CA ARG A 137 -5.16 -5.00 14.42
C ARG A 137 -5.25 -5.22 12.93
N LEU A 138 -4.11 -5.17 12.24
CA LEU A 138 -4.02 -5.50 10.82
C LEU A 138 -3.47 -6.91 10.66
N GLU A 139 -3.98 -7.65 9.69
CA GLU A 139 -3.61 -9.04 9.43
C GLU A 139 -3.47 -9.30 7.94
N GLN A 140 -2.54 -10.20 7.59
CA GLN A 140 -2.35 -10.67 6.22
C GLN A 140 -2.18 -9.52 5.24
N VAL A 141 -1.36 -8.53 5.62
CA VAL A 141 -1.09 -7.35 4.79
C VAL A 141 -0.07 -7.74 3.74
N VAL A 142 -0.40 -7.50 2.47
CA VAL A 142 0.48 -7.72 1.32
C VAL A 142 0.73 -6.38 0.64
N PHE A 143 1.99 -6.06 0.38
CA PHE A 143 2.41 -4.95 -0.45
C PHE A 143 2.64 -5.46 -1.87
N ALA A 144 1.65 -5.27 -2.75
CA ALA A 144 1.67 -5.77 -4.11
C ALA A 144 2.69 -4.99 -4.96
N GLN A 145 2.64 -3.66 -4.90
CA GLN A 145 3.55 -2.75 -5.62
C GLN A 145 3.53 -1.35 -4.99
N PRO A 146 4.64 -0.61 -5.03
CA PRO A 146 4.73 0.72 -4.42
C PRO A 146 3.87 1.76 -5.15
N VAL A 147 3.31 2.71 -4.40
CA VAL A 147 2.85 3.99 -4.92
C VAL A 147 4.09 4.85 -5.13
N VAL A 148 4.29 5.30 -6.36
CA VAL A 148 5.40 6.19 -6.75
C VAL A 148 4.82 7.55 -7.09
N VAL A 149 5.32 8.60 -6.46
CA VAL A 149 4.89 9.98 -6.74
C VAL A 149 5.98 10.70 -7.53
N GLY A 150 5.69 10.94 -8.81
CA GLY A 150 6.57 11.67 -9.72
C GLY A 150 6.36 13.19 -9.63
N ASN A 151 6.36 13.86 -10.77
CA ASN A 151 6.15 15.31 -10.85
C ASN A 151 4.69 15.75 -10.71
N ALA A 152 3.75 14.82 -10.90
CA ALA A 152 2.32 15.08 -10.78
C ALA A 152 1.79 14.41 -9.50
N PRO A 153 0.83 15.04 -8.80
CA PRO A 153 0.18 14.41 -7.66
C PRO A 153 -0.53 13.11 -8.05
N VAL A 154 -0.54 12.15 -7.14
CA VAL A 154 -1.17 10.85 -7.31
C VAL A 154 -2.37 10.73 -6.38
N GLU A 155 -3.53 10.39 -6.92
CA GLU A 155 -4.71 10.05 -6.12
C GLU A 155 -4.67 8.57 -5.74
N VAL A 156 -4.68 8.31 -4.43
CA VAL A 156 -4.67 6.98 -3.83
C VAL A 156 -6.00 6.75 -3.14
N HIS A 157 -6.58 5.58 -3.35
CA HIS A 157 -7.83 5.16 -2.75
C HIS A 157 -7.57 4.02 -1.76
N ILE A 158 -8.40 3.94 -0.73
CA ILE A 158 -8.56 2.74 0.10
C ILE A 158 -10.03 2.35 0.13
N ALA A 159 -10.36 1.18 -0.41
CA ALA A 159 -11.68 0.57 -0.31
C ALA A 159 -11.74 -0.38 0.88
N LEU A 160 -12.90 -0.41 1.55
CA LEU A 160 -13.16 -1.23 2.71
C LEU A 160 -14.39 -2.09 2.45
N VAL A 161 -14.32 -3.37 2.82
CA VAL A 161 -15.45 -4.31 2.69
C VAL A 161 -15.61 -5.05 4.01
N PRO A 162 -16.79 -4.95 4.67
CA PRO A 162 -17.07 -5.73 5.86
C PRO A 162 -17.09 -7.22 5.51
N GLN A 163 -16.57 -8.04 6.41
CA GLN A 163 -16.50 -9.49 6.27
C GLN A 163 -17.27 -10.16 7.42
N ASP A 164 -17.61 -11.43 7.22
CA ASP A 164 -18.17 -12.26 8.30
C ASP A 164 -17.23 -12.29 9.52
N GLY A 165 -17.81 -12.31 10.72
CA GLY A 165 -17.04 -12.30 11.97
C GLY A 165 -16.47 -10.94 12.38
N GLY A 166 -16.90 -9.84 11.75
CA GLY A 166 -16.58 -8.47 12.18
C GLY A 166 -15.20 -7.96 11.76
N SER A 167 -14.54 -8.65 10.84
CA SER A 167 -13.33 -8.14 10.19
C SER A 167 -13.68 -7.24 9.01
N VAL A 168 -12.73 -6.40 8.58
CA VAL A 168 -12.85 -5.50 7.44
C VAL A 168 -11.68 -5.80 6.51
N SER A 169 -11.94 -6.27 5.30
CA SER A 169 -10.89 -6.33 4.27
C SER A 169 -10.67 -4.96 3.68
N PHE A 170 -9.42 -4.63 3.36
CA PHE A 170 -9.06 -3.38 2.72
C PHE A 170 -8.20 -3.61 1.48
N GLU A 171 -8.35 -2.71 0.52
CA GLU A 171 -7.52 -2.64 -0.68
C GLU A 171 -7.13 -1.19 -0.94
N VAL A 172 -5.82 -0.94 -1.06
CA VAL A 172 -5.23 0.35 -1.42
C VAL A 172 -4.85 0.30 -2.88
N TYR A 173 -5.38 1.21 -3.69
CA TYR A 173 -5.18 1.22 -5.13
C TYR A 173 -5.08 2.63 -5.71
N THR A 174 -4.52 2.74 -6.91
CA THR A 174 -4.61 3.94 -7.76
C THR A 174 -5.44 3.61 -9.00
N GLN A 175 -6.11 4.62 -9.57
CA GLN A 175 -6.85 4.45 -10.81
C GLN A 175 -6.48 5.60 -11.75
N VAL A 176 -5.86 5.26 -12.88
CA VAL A 176 -5.48 6.24 -13.89
C VAL A 176 -6.67 6.46 -14.82
N ALA A 177 -6.99 7.71 -15.13
CA ALA A 177 -8.06 8.03 -16.06
C ALA A 177 -7.78 7.40 -17.44
N GLY A 178 -8.71 6.56 -17.91
CA GLY A 178 -8.59 5.83 -19.17
C GLY A 178 -8.05 4.41 -19.07
N GLU A 179 -7.62 3.95 -17.88
CA GLU A 179 -7.35 2.52 -17.61
C GLU A 179 -8.62 1.84 -17.04
N GLU A 180 -8.96 0.65 -17.55
CA GLU A 180 -10.12 -0.12 -17.08
C GLU A 180 -9.87 -0.76 -15.70
N GLU A 181 -8.64 -1.15 -15.40
CA GLU A 181 -8.28 -1.86 -14.16
C GLU A 181 -7.57 -0.95 -13.17
N ALA A 182 -7.99 -1.01 -11.91
CA ALA A 182 -7.31 -0.35 -10.81
C ALA A 182 -5.99 -1.07 -10.48
N ARG A 183 -4.97 -0.29 -10.14
CA ARG A 183 -3.67 -0.83 -9.74
C ARG A 183 -3.62 -0.99 -8.24
N VAL A 184 -3.71 -2.23 -7.77
CA VAL A 184 -3.61 -2.56 -6.34
C VAL A 184 -2.18 -2.39 -5.86
N HIS A 185 -2.00 -1.68 -4.74
CA HIS A 185 -0.72 -1.40 -4.12
C HIS A 185 -0.53 -2.17 -2.81
N ALA A 186 -1.60 -2.27 -2.00
CA ALA A 186 -1.59 -3.04 -0.78
C ALA A 186 -2.98 -3.60 -0.48
N GLN A 187 -3.05 -4.74 0.19
CA GLN A 187 -4.31 -5.32 0.63
C GLN A 187 -4.12 -6.06 1.94
N GLY A 188 -5.21 -6.26 2.69
CA GLY A 188 -5.16 -7.02 3.93
C GLY A 188 -6.49 -7.03 4.65
N ARG A 189 -6.46 -7.41 5.93
CA ARG A 189 -7.62 -7.40 6.81
C ARG A 189 -7.34 -6.57 8.05
N ALA A 190 -8.38 -5.99 8.60
CA ALA A 190 -8.36 -5.31 9.87
C ALA A 190 -9.47 -5.87 10.76
N ARG A 191 -9.24 -5.89 12.07
CA ARG A 191 -10.29 -6.17 13.06
C ARG A 191 -10.09 -5.31 14.29
N VAL A 192 -11.19 -4.99 14.96
CA VAL A 192 -11.14 -4.38 16.29
C VAL A 192 -10.99 -5.51 17.29
N ALA A 193 -9.85 -5.58 17.96
CA ALA A 193 -9.57 -6.62 18.94
C ALA A 193 -9.77 -6.09 20.36
N ALA A 194 -10.03 -6.98 21.32
CA ALA A 194 -10.00 -6.57 22.71
C ALA A 194 -8.59 -6.06 23.10
N PRO A 195 -8.51 -5.08 24.02
CA PRO A 195 -7.24 -4.67 24.62
C PRO A 195 -6.52 -5.89 25.21
N ALA A 196 -5.21 -5.95 24.99
CA ALA A 196 -4.35 -7.02 25.51
C ALA A 196 -3.17 -6.40 26.26
N ASP A 197 -2.68 -7.11 27.26
CA ASP A 197 -1.51 -6.68 28.01
C ASP A 197 -0.27 -6.63 27.09
N ALA A 198 0.47 -5.52 27.19
CA ALA A 198 1.69 -5.33 26.43
C ALA A 198 2.77 -6.35 26.85
N PRO A 199 3.34 -7.13 25.90
CA PRO A 199 4.52 -7.93 26.17
C PRO A 199 5.68 -7.06 26.68
N ARG A 200 6.59 -7.68 27.43
CA ARG A 200 7.81 -7.01 27.93
C ARG A 200 9.07 -7.68 27.43
N GLU A 201 10.05 -6.84 27.12
CA GLU A 201 11.37 -7.19 26.62
C GLU A 201 12.42 -6.81 27.68
N ASP A 202 13.38 -7.70 27.91
CA ASP A 202 14.55 -7.41 28.74
C ASP A 202 15.63 -6.76 27.88
N LEU A 203 15.58 -5.42 27.80
CA LEU A 203 16.52 -4.64 27.00
C LEU A 203 17.97 -4.83 27.44
N GLY A 204 18.23 -5.08 28.73
CA GLY A 204 19.58 -5.35 29.24
C GLY A 204 20.13 -6.65 28.68
N ARG A 205 19.32 -7.72 28.70
CA ARG A 205 19.66 -9.01 28.10
C ARG A 205 19.81 -8.92 26.58
N LEU A 206 18.89 -8.23 25.89
CA LEU A 206 18.96 -8.12 24.43
C LEU A 206 20.23 -7.37 23.98
N ARG A 207 20.61 -6.29 24.69
CA ARG A 207 21.84 -5.55 24.41
C ARG A 207 23.09 -6.40 24.68
N SER A 208 23.12 -7.23 25.73
CA SER A 208 24.28 -8.11 26.00
C SER A 208 24.43 -9.23 24.98
N GLN A 209 23.34 -9.64 24.33
CA GLN A 209 23.34 -10.60 23.22
C GLN A 209 23.80 -9.99 21.88
N CYS A 210 23.91 -8.66 21.79
CA CYS A 210 24.23 -7.93 20.56
C CYS A 210 25.55 -7.17 20.69
N PRO A 211 26.72 -7.84 20.57
CA PRO A 211 28.02 -7.20 20.80
C PRO A 211 28.51 -6.33 19.64
N GLN A 212 28.04 -6.58 18.41
CA GLN A 212 28.44 -5.79 17.25
C GLN A 212 27.62 -4.51 17.21
N VAL A 213 28.26 -3.37 16.94
CA VAL A 213 27.60 -2.05 16.95
C VAL A 213 27.86 -1.35 15.63
N PHE A 214 26.80 -0.86 15.00
CA PHE A 214 26.84 -0.03 13.81
C PHE A 214 26.19 1.32 14.08
N ALA A 215 26.92 2.39 13.79
CA ALA A 215 26.41 3.75 13.89
C ALA A 215 25.38 4.04 12.78
N SER A 216 24.52 5.04 13.00
CA SER A 216 23.50 5.47 12.03
C SER A 216 24.05 5.74 10.63
N GLU A 217 25.23 6.36 10.55
CA GLU A 217 25.90 6.76 9.31
C GLU A 217 26.25 5.55 8.45
N ALA A 218 26.71 4.46 9.08
CA ALA A 218 27.00 3.21 8.38
C ALA A 218 25.72 2.54 7.87
N CYS A 219 24.63 2.63 8.64
CA CYS A 219 23.32 2.10 8.26
C CYS A 219 22.75 2.84 7.04
N TYR A 220 22.70 4.17 7.09
CA TYR A 220 22.19 4.97 5.96
C TYR A 220 23.11 4.90 4.73
N ALA A 221 24.43 4.78 4.92
CA ALA A 221 25.33 4.47 3.80
C ALA A 221 25.06 3.10 3.19
N GLY A 222 24.66 2.10 4.01
CA GLY A 222 24.19 0.80 3.54
C GLY A 222 22.94 0.91 2.67
N PHE A 223 21.93 1.63 3.15
CA PHE A 223 20.71 1.91 2.37
C PHE A 223 21.02 2.61 1.05
N ALA A 224 21.89 3.62 1.07
CA ALA A 224 22.27 4.36 -0.13
C ALA A 224 22.94 3.46 -1.20
N ARG A 225 23.80 2.51 -0.79
CA ARG A 225 24.38 1.51 -1.72
C ARG A 225 23.31 0.61 -2.36
N MET A 226 22.26 0.30 -1.63
CA MET A 226 21.10 -0.45 -2.13
C MET A 226 20.16 0.42 -2.98
N GLY A 227 20.38 1.74 -3.01
CA GLY A 227 19.57 2.72 -3.73
C GLY A 227 18.35 3.20 -2.95
N ILE A 228 18.40 3.16 -1.62
CA ILE A 228 17.41 3.78 -0.74
C ILE A 228 18.04 5.00 -0.09
N GLU A 229 17.48 6.17 -0.35
CA GLU A 229 17.94 7.47 0.13
C GLU A 229 16.91 8.01 1.13
N TYR A 230 17.25 7.87 2.42
CA TYR A 230 16.44 8.43 3.50
C TYR A 230 16.85 9.88 3.76
N GLY A 231 15.87 10.79 3.71
CA GLY A 231 16.05 12.18 4.13
C GLY A 231 15.86 12.39 5.63
N PRO A 232 16.10 13.61 6.14
CA PRO A 232 16.19 13.89 7.57
C PRO A 232 14.95 13.53 8.40
N THR A 233 13.77 13.51 7.81
CA THR A 233 12.53 13.16 8.52
C THR A 233 12.29 11.65 8.63
N PHE A 234 13.06 10.83 7.91
CA PHE A 234 13.05 9.36 7.98
C PHE A 234 14.31 8.76 8.59
N GLN A 235 15.28 9.60 8.99
CA GLN A 235 16.49 9.17 9.66
C GLN A 235 16.30 9.06 11.19
N SER A 236 15.46 8.13 11.65
CA SER A 236 15.18 7.94 13.09
C SER A 236 16.12 6.97 13.81
N LEU A 237 16.82 6.10 13.08
CA LEU A 237 17.77 5.13 13.65
C LEU A 237 19.07 5.84 14.07
N MET A 238 19.43 5.70 15.35
CA MET A 238 20.61 6.34 15.94
C MET A 238 21.82 5.39 16.01
N GLU A 239 21.58 4.13 16.37
CA GLU A 239 22.57 3.06 16.48
C GLU A 239 21.84 1.73 16.32
N VAL A 240 22.49 0.71 15.76
CA VAL A 240 22.00 -0.66 15.81
C VAL A 240 23.07 -1.61 16.34
N ARG A 241 22.65 -2.48 17.24
CA ARG A 241 23.46 -3.56 17.81
C ARG A 241 23.01 -4.88 17.20
N VAL A 242 23.94 -5.77 16.91
CA VAL A 242 23.67 -7.05 16.26
C VAL A 242 24.34 -8.20 17.00
N GLY A 243 23.63 -9.32 17.06
CA GLY A 243 24.14 -10.57 17.58
C GLY A 243 23.20 -11.72 17.30
N GLN A 244 23.10 -12.65 18.24
CA GLN A 244 22.31 -13.87 18.08
C GLN A 244 21.54 -14.17 19.37
N ASP A 245 20.36 -14.77 19.22
CA ASP A 245 19.62 -15.32 20.34
C ASP A 245 20.19 -16.67 20.80
N ALA A 246 19.59 -17.26 21.83
CA ALA A 246 20.04 -18.55 22.39
C ALA A 246 19.92 -19.73 21.40
N ALA A 247 19.13 -19.59 20.33
CA ALA A 247 18.96 -20.59 19.28
C ALA A 247 19.88 -20.30 18.07
N GLY A 248 20.80 -19.33 18.18
CA GLY A 248 21.71 -18.95 17.10
C GLY A 248 21.06 -18.11 15.99
N ARG A 249 19.81 -17.68 16.16
CA ARG A 249 19.11 -16.83 15.19
C ARG A 249 19.54 -15.40 15.33
N LEU A 250 19.60 -14.67 14.22
CA LEU A 250 20.06 -13.29 14.23
C LEU A 250 19.08 -12.37 14.96
N LEU A 251 19.66 -11.43 15.70
CA LEU A 251 18.99 -10.45 16.52
C LEU A 251 19.64 -9.08 16.28
N ALA A 252 18.81 -8.05 16.11
CA ALA A 252 19.24 -6.67 16.13
C ALA A 252 18.42 -5.83 17.11
N VAL A 253 19.10 -4.89 17.77
CA VAL A 253 18.52 -3.93 18.72
C VAL A 253 18.92 -2.53 18.29
N GLY A 254 17.96 -1.73 17.83
CA GLY A 254 18.19 -0.37 17.34
C GLY A 254 17.69 0.68 18.31
N GLU A 255 18.48 1.71 18.59
CA GLU A 255 18.02 2.90 19.32
C GLU A 255 17.39 3.87 18.33
N LEU A 256 16.16 4.30 18.61
CA LEU A 256 15.37 5.19 17.74
C LEU A 256 15.05 6.51 18.44
N ALA A 257 15.08 7.59 17.67
CA ALA A 257 14.57 8.89 18.08
C ALA A 257 13.73 9.51 16.95
N LEU A 258 12.59 10.09 17.31
CA LEU A 258 11.74 10.82 16.37
C LEU A 258 12.52 12.05 15.86
N PRO A 259 12.68 12.23 14.54
CA PRO A 259 13.38 13.39 14.02
C PRO A 259 12.66 14.69 14.40
N SER A 260 13.42 15.68 14.89
CA SER A 260 12.86 16.95 15.39
C SER A 260 12.01 17.71 14.37
N LYS A 261 12.31 17.53 13.07
CA LYS A 261 11.58 18.15 11.96
C LYS A 261 10.14 17.67 11.79
N VAL A 262 9.76 16.54 12.40
CA VAL A 262 8.41 15.96 12.27
C VAL A 262 7.64 15.90 13.59
N SER A 263 8.17 16.42 14.70
CA SER A 263 7.55 16.31 16.03
C SER A 263 6.08 16.73 16.05
N GLU A 264 5.73 17.88 15.46
CA GLU A 264 4.35 18.35 15.38
C GLU A 264 3.51 17.52 14.40
N SER A 265 4.02 17.27 13.19
CA SER A 265 3.29 16.49 12.18
C SER A 265 3.02 15.05 12.62
N SER A 266 3.91 14.46 13.41
CA SER A 266 3.81 13.07 13.90
C SER A 266 2.71 12.90 14.95
N LYS A 267 2.28 13.96 15.66
CA LYS A 267 1.20 13.88 16.65
C LYS A 267 -0.15 13.44 16.06
N ALA A 268 -0.34 13.65 14.76
CA ALA A 268 -1.54 13.23 14.04
C ALA A 268 -1.57 11.73 13.73
N PHE A 269 -0.45 11.01 13.92
CA PHE A 269 -0.30 9.60 13.59
C PHE A 269 -0.31 8.75 14.85
N VAL A 270 -1.06 7.64 14.83
CA VAL A 270 -0.97 6.61 15.89
C VAL A 270 0.25 5.72 15.65
N LEU A 271 0.56 5.46 14.38
CA LEU A 271 1.79 4.83 13.92
C LEU A 271 2.63 5.86 13.14
N PRO A 272 3.51 6.64 13.82
CA PRO A 272 4.36 7.63 13.16
C PRO A 272 5.26 6.97 12.10
N PRO A 273 5.13 7.33 10.80
CA PRO A 273 5.86 6.65 9.73
C PRO A 273 7.37 6.66 9.92
N SER A 274 7.95 7.76 10.41
CA SER A 274 9.38 7.89 10.66
C SER A 274 9.89 6.84 11.65
N LEU A 275 9.21 6.65 12.79
CA LEU A 275 9.64 5.69 13.81
C LEU A 275 9.35 4.24 13.41
N LEU A 276 8.18 4.00 12.79
CA LEU A 276 7.82 2.65 12.39
C LEU A 276 8.72 2.15 11.25
N ASP A 277 9.09 3.03 10.32
CA ASP A 277 10.11 2.70 9.31
C ASP A 277 11.49 2.55 9.97
N GLY A 278 11.83 3.37 10.97
CA GLY A 278 13.02 3.20 11.82
C GLY A 278 13.19 1.81 12.42
N VAL A 279 12.07 1.18 12.85
CA VAL A 279 12.07 -0.21 13.34
C VAL A 279 12.49 -1.18 12.24
N LEU A 280 11.97 -0.99 11.01
CA LEU A 280 12.38 -1.79 9.86
C LEU A 280 13.83 -1.48 9.47
N GLN A 281 14.26 -0.23 9.55
CA GLN A 281 15.61 0.20 9.22
C GLN A 281 16.66 -0.45 10.13
N ALA A 282 16.32 -0.79 11.38
CA ALA A 282 17.21 -1.54 12.27
C ALA A 282 17.60 -2.93 11.71
N SER A 283 16.83 -3.49 10.76
CA SER A 283 17.25 -4.70 10.05
C SER A 283 18.51 -4.52 9.20
N MET A 284 18.89 -3.27 8.86
CA MET A 284 20.17 -2.96 8.20
C MET A 284 21.37 -3.45 9.00
N GLY A 285 21.29 -3.49 10.34
CA GLY A 285 22.35 -4.07 11.15
C GLY A 285 22.63 -5.52 10.76
N LEU A 286 21.58 -6.31 10.50
CA LEU A 286 21.72 -7.72 10.08
C LEU A 286 22.42 -7.83 8.71
N ALA A 287 22.05 -6.95 7.77
CA ALA A 287 22.67 -6.88 6.46
C ALA A 287 24.13 -6.41 6.52
N LEU A 288 24.49 -5.49 7.41
CA LEU A 288 25.88 -5.06 7.60
C LEU A 288 26.76 -6.13 8.26
N ALA A 289 26.19 -6.93 9.17
CA ALA A 289 26.89 -8.06 9.79
C ALA A 289 27.12 -9.22 8.79
N GLN A 290 26.27 -9.35 7.77
CA GLN A 290 26.40 -10.33 6.69
C GLN A 290 26.19 -9.65 5.33
N PRO A 291 27.21 -8.93 4.81
CA PRO A 291 27.06 -8.02 3.67
C PRO A 291 26.45 -8.69 2.44
N GLN A 292 25.32 -8.13 2.00
CA GLN A 292 24.66 -8.48 0.75
C GLN A 292 24.14 -7.20 0.08
N ASP A 293 24.68 -6.84 -1.08
CA ASP A 293 24.25 -5.64 -1.83
C ASP A 293 22.99 -5.93 -2.67
N ARG A 294 21.89 -6.33 -2.00
CA ARG A 294 20.60 -6.62 -2.66
C ARG A 294 19.50 -5.74 -2.10
N LEU A 295 18.89 -4.92 -2.97
CA LEU A 295 17.72 -4.14 -2.63
C LEU A 295 16.56 -5.08 -2.26
N SER A 296 16.09 -4.99 -1.02
CA SER A 296 14.89 -5.69 -0.54
C SER A 296 13.84 -4.66 -0.13
N LEU A 297 12.60 -4.88 -0.51
CA LEU A 297 11.47 -4.02 -0.15
C LEU A 297 10.43 -4.80 0.66
N PRO A 298 9.62 -4.13 1.51
CA PRO A 298 8.49 -4.76 2.19
C PRO A 298 7.60 -5.53 1.20
N PHE A 299 7.25 -6.76 1.55
CA PHE A 299 6.40 -7.64 0.73
C PHE A 299 5.13 -8.05 1.47
N ALA A 300 5.24 -8.45 2.75
CA ALA A 300 4.06 -8.85 3.54
C ALA A 300 4.27 -8.65 5.04
N VAL A 301 3.17 -8.59 5.80
CA VAL A 301 3.13 -8.63 7.27
C VAL A 301 1.97 -9.52 7.69
N GLU A 302 2.24 -10.51 8.54
CA GLU A 302 1.20 -11.44 8.99
C GLU A 302 0.25 -10.78 9.99
N ALA A 303 0.80 -10.00 10.93
CA ALA A 303 0.01 -9.24 11.89
C ALA A 303 0.72 -7.95 12.34
N VAL A 304 -0.06 -6.89 12.52
CA VAL A 304 0.36 -5.63 13.16
C VAL A 304 -0.51 -5.43 14.39
N GLU A 305 0.12 -5.33 15.55
CA GLU A 305 -0.55 -5.14 16.83
C GLU A 305 -0.01 -3.93 17.57
N LEU A 306 -0.93 -3.16 18.14
CA LEU A 306 -0.65 -1.99 18.94
C LEU A 306 -1.06 -2.30 20.38
N TYR A 307 -0.13 -2.08 21.30
CA TYR A 307 -0.35 -2.28 22.74
C TYR A 307 -0.29 -0.98 23.52
N GLY A 308 0.32 0.07 22.95
CA GLY A 308 0.51 1.35 23.62
C GLY A 308 0.78 2.50 22.66
N ALA A 309 0.91 3.70 23.22
CA ALA A 309 1.35 4.87 22.45
C ALA A 309 2.81 4.67 21.99
N VAL A 310 3.14 5.14 20.79
CA VAL A 310 4.52 5.16 20.29
C VAL A 310 5.24 6.36 20.92
N PRO A 311 6.31 6.15 21.73
CA PRO A 311 7.09 7.24 22.32
C PRO A 311 8.02 7.89 21.28
N GLU A 312 8.46 9.12 21.55
CA GLU A 312 9.44 9.81 20.69
C GLU A 312 10.83 9.16 20.70
N LYS A 313 11.17 8.44 21.78
CA LYS A 313 12.39 7.63 21.89
C LYS A 313 11.99 6.19 22.14
N ALA A 314 12.50 5.28 21.34
CA ALA A 314 12.11 3.89 21.35
C ALA A 314 13.30 2.98 21.05
N VAL A 315 13.13 1.69 21.31
CA VAL A 315 14.05 0.64 20.93
C VAL A 315 13.38 -0.26 19.92
N ALA A 316 13.99 -0.41 18.74
CA ALA A 316 13.63 -1.43 17.76
C ALA A 316 14.24 -2.76 18.19
N VAL A 317 13.44 -3.83 18.22
CA VAL A 317 13.93 -5.20 18.41
C VAL A 317 13.54 -6.02 17.19
N VAL A 318 14.54 -6.49 16.46
CA VAL A 318 14.38 -7.21 15.19
C VAL A 318 14.91 -8.63 15.36
N ARG A 319 14.06 -9.63 15.10
CA ARG A 319 14.40 -11.06 15.23
C ARG A 319 14.19 -11.76 13.91
N GLN A 320 15.14 -12.61 13.53
CA GLN A 320 14.95 -13.53 12.43
C GLN A 320 13.89 -14.58 12.79
N SER A 321 12.86 -14.71 11.96
CA SER A 321 11.82 -15.72 12.17
C SER A 321 12.37 -17.12 11.90
N ALA A 322 11.81 -18.13 12.58
CA ALA A 322 12.23 -19.52 12.39
C ALA A 322 12.03 -19.96 10.93
N GLY A 323 13.03 -20.65 10.37
CA GLY A 323 12.99 -21.15 8.98
C GLY A 323 13.28 -20.12 7.89
N SER A 324 13.62 -18.87 8.24
CA SER A 324 14.07 -17.86 7.28
C SER A 324 15.59 -17.70 7.34
N THR A 325 16.26 -17.53 6.19
CA THR A 325 17.72 -17.34 6.11
C THR A 325 18.05 -16.00 5.46
N ILE A 326 19.12 -15.34 5.92
CA ILE A 326 19.63 -14.14 5.24
C ILE A 326 20.14 -14.51 3.85
N GLY A 327 19.72 -13.75 2.84
CA GLY A 327 20.04 -13.98 1.43
C GLY A 327 19.02 -14.79 0.66
N ASP A 328 18.02 -15.36 1.33
CA ASP A 328 16.84 -15.89 0.67
C ASP A 328 16.14 -14.79 -0.13
N ALA A 329 15.42 -15.18 -1.18
CA ALA A 329 14.62 -14.22 -1.96
C ALA A 329 13.58 -13.49 -1.10
N VAL A 330 13.14 -14.12 -0.01
CA VAL A 330 12.24 -13.56 1.00
C VAL A 330 12.86 -13.74 2.39
N LEU A 331 13.16 -12.62 3.06
CA LEU A 331 13.61 -12.61 4.45
C LEU A 331 12.43 -12.27 5.37
N LYS A 332 12.17 -13.12 6.36
CA LYS A 332 11.08 -12.99 7.33
C LYS A 332 11.62 -12.66 8.72
N LEU A 333 11.08 -11.60 9.30
CA LEU A 333 11.49 -11.02 10.57
C LEU A 333 10.26 -10.78 11.46
N ASP A 334 10.46 -10.90 12.77
CA ASP A 334 9.53 -10.39 13.78
C ASP A 334 10.14 -9.12 14.37
N VAL A 335 9.42 -8.00 14.31
CA VAL A 335 9.94 -6.70 14.71
C VAL A 335 9.02 -6.02 15.72
N SER A 336 9.60 -5.43 16.75
CA SER A 336 8.89 -4.75 17.83
C SER A 336 9.45 -3.34 18.04
N LEU A 337 8.56 -2.38 18.27
CA LEU A 337 8.89 -1.07 18.83
C LEU A 337 8.64 -1.12 20.34
N VAL A 338 9.67 -0.82 21.12
CA VAL A 338 9.68 -0.99 22.57
C VAL A 338 9.98 0.36 23.25
N ASP A 339 9.30 0.67 24.35
CA ASP A 339 9.62 1.85 25.15
C ASP A 339 10.86 1.67 26.04
N ALA A 340 11.27 2.73 26.74
CA ALA A 340 12.46 2.73 27.59
C ALA A 340 12.36 1.77 28.78
N GLU A 341 11.14 1.38 29.19
CA GLU A 341 10.88 0.42 30.26
C GLU A 341 10.74 -1.03 29.76
N GLY A 342 10.97 -1.26 28.46
CA GLY A 342 10.90 -2.58 27.85
C GLY A 342 9.48 -3.02 27.48
N ARG A 343 8.45 -2.18 27.55
CA ARG A 343 7.10 -2.57 27.10
C ARG A 343 7.01 -2.45 25.59
N VAL A 344 6.48 -3.47 24.94
CA VAL A 344 6.21 -3.44 23.50
C VAL A 344 5.05 -2.48 23.23
N CYS A 345 5.27 -1.45 22.39
CA CYS A 345 4.25 -0.51 21.96
C CYS A 345 3.57 -0.98 20.68
N VAL A 346 4.36 -1.49 19.74
CA VAL A 346 3.90 -1.99 18.43
C VAL A 346 4.68 -3.26 18.10
N GLN A 347 4.00 -4.26 17.54
CA GLN A 347 4.63 -5.50 17.06
C GLN A 347 4.15 -5.81 15.64
N LEU A 348 5.11 -6.07 14.74
CA LEU A 348 4.88 -6.60 13.41
C LEU A 348 5.42 -8.02 13.39
N ARG A 349 4.51 -8.99 13.29
CA ARG A 349 4.86 -10.41 13.17
C ARG A 349 4.94 -10.82 11.72
N GLY A 350 5.94 -11.64 11.42
CA GLY A 350 6.17 -12.18 10.09
C GLY A 350 6.35 -11.11 9.00
N PHE A 351 6.93 -9.97 9.35
CA PHE A 351 7.33 -8.96 8.37
C PHE A 351 8.29 -9.60 7.39
N SER A 352 7.91 -9.60 6.11
CA SER A 352 8.65 -10.23 5.04
C SER A 352 9.10 -9.16 4.05
N SER A 353 10.36 -9.20 3.68
CA SER A 353 10.94 -8.37 2.63
C SER A 353 11.38 -9.24 1.46
N ARG A 354 11.19 -8.76 0.23
CA ARG A 354 11.54 -9.50 -0.99
C ARG A 354 12.58 -8.73 -1.79
N VAL A 355 13.58 -9.46 -2.30
CA VAL A 355 14.60 -8.89 -3.17
C VAL A 355 13.96 -8.40 -4.48
N LEU A 356 14.35 -7.21 -4.92
CA LEU A 356 13.93 -6.63 -6.19
C LEU A 356 15.00 -6.89 -7.25
N ASP A 357 14.76 -7.87 -8.12
CA ASP A 357 15.65 -8.13 -9.25
C ASP A 357 15.44 -7.04 -10.33
N SER A 358 16.31 -6.02 -10.31
CA SER A 358 16.41 -4.89 -11.25
C SER A 358 15.16 -4.00 -11.43
N VAL A 359 15.24 -2.76 -10.95
CA VAL A 359 14.36 -1.66 -11.40
C VAL A 359 14.88 -1.15 -12.74
N ALA A 360 14.66 -1.90 -13.81
CA ALA A 360 14.86 -1.38 -15.15
C ALA A 360 13.55 -0.73 -15.60
N GLY A 361 13.54 0.61 -15.68
CA GLY A 361 12.58 1.39 -16.47
C GLY A 361 12.72 1.16 -17.98
N GLN A 362 12.91 -0.09 -18.41
CA GLN A 362 12.61 -0.52 -19.75
C GLN A 362 11.20 -1.11 -19.68
N ALA A 363 10.31 -0.59 -20.52
CA ALA A 363 9.16 -1.36 -20.96
C ALA A 363 9.69 -2.64 -21.62
N ALA A 364 9.98 -3.66 -20.82
CA ALA A 364 9.64 -5.00 -21.22
C ALA A 364 8.15 -4.93 -21.49
N ALA A 365 7.78 -5.25 -22.74
CA ALA A 365 6.37 -5.39 -23.10
C ALA A 365 5.66 -6.11 -21.97
N PRO A 366 4.48 -5.65 -21.54
CA PRO A 366 3.73 -6.39 -20.54
C PRO A 366 3.70 -7.84 -21.02
N ALA A 367 4.16 -8.76 -20.16
CA ALA A 367 3.72 -10.13 -20.32
C ALA A 367 2.20 -10.04 -20.50
N PRO A 368 1.64 -10.61 -21.58
CA PRO A 368 0.25 -10.37 -21.94
C PRO A 368 -0.58 -10.59 -20.68
N ALA A 369 -1.44 -9.62 -20.37
CA ALA A 369 -2.43 -9.77 -19.32
C ALA A 369 -3.01 -11.19 -19.46
N PRO A 370 -3.01 -12.01 -18.39
CA PRO A 370 -3.67 -13.30 -18.49
C PRO A 370 -5.08 -12.97 -18.92
N ALA A 371 -5.45 -13.48 -20.10
CA ALA A 371 -6.82 -13.40 -20.56
C ALA A 371 -7.69 -13.88 -19.40
N LYS A 372 -8.74 -13.10 -19.07
CA LYS A 372 -9.75 -13.47 -18.07
C LYS A 372 -9.93 -14.99 -18.03
N GLY A 373 -9.44 -15.64 -16.96
CA GLY A 373 -9.65 -17.08 -16.76
C GLY A 373 -8.46 -17.99 -16.48
N GLU A 374 -7.32 -17.51 -15.95
CA GLU A 374 -6.35 -18.44 -15.34
C GLU A 374 -6.20 -18.16 -13.85
N VAL A 375 -7.11 -18.79 -13.09
CA VAL A 375 -6.85 -19.20 -11.70
C VAL A 375 -5.63 -20.12 -11.76
N GLU A 376 -4.53 -19.76 -11.11
CA GLU A 376 -3.46 -20.72 -10.87
C GLU A 376 -4.08 -21.89 -10.11
N THR A 377 -4.19 -23.03 -10.79
CA THR A 377 -4.77 -24.24 -10.20
C THR A 377 -3.78 -24.79 -9.18
N LEU A 378 -3.96 -24.40 -7.91
CA LEU A 378 -3.28 -25.04 -6.79
C LEU A 378 -3.86 -26.44 -6.62
N LEU A 379 -3.11 -27.46 -7.06
CA LEU A 379 -3.45 -28.85 -6.80
C LEU A 379 -3.10 -29.18 -5.34
N LEU A 380 -4.10 -29.09 -4.48
CA LEU A 380 -4.03 -29.57 -3.10
C LEU A 380 -4.45 -31.04 -3.09
N ARG A 381 -3.59 -31.93 -2.58
CA ARG A 381 -3.96 -33.30 -2.29
C ARG A 381 -4.34 -33.40 -0.80
N PRO A 382 -5.59 -33.74 -0.44
CA PRO A 382 -5.91 -34.06 0.94
C PRO A 382 -5.10 -35.30 1.34
N THR A 383 -4.24 -35.16 2.35
CA THR A 383 -3.53 -36.29 2.95
C THR A 383 -4.10 -36.56 4.32
N TRP A 384 -4.65 -37.75 4.51
CA TRP A 384 -5.04 -38.23 5.83
C TRP A 384 -3.79 -38.61 6.61
N GLN A 385 -3.57 -37.97 7.75
CA GLN A 385 -2.64 -38.45 8.77
C GLN A 385 -3.45 -39.22 9.80
N GLU A 386 -3.03 -40.44 10.09
CA GLU A 386 -3.63 -41.26 11.13
C GLU A 386 -3.41 -40.58 12.48
N ALA A 387 -4.50 -40.23 13.14
CA ALA A 387 -4.49 -39.62 14.48
C ALA A 387 -5.27 -40.53 15.43
N GLN A 388 -4.72 -40.77 16.62
CA GLN A 388 -5.47 -41.49 17.66
C GLN A 388 -6.65 -40.64 18.11
N LEU A 389 -7.86 -41.18 17.91
CA LEU A 389 -9.07 -40.57 18.45
C LEU A 389 -9.01 -40.66 19.98
N PRO A 390 -9.30 -39.57 20.72
CA PRO A 390 -9.53 -39.68 22.15
C PRO A 390 -10.69 -40.64 22.39
N ALA A 391 -10.58 -41.47 23.43
CA ALA A 391 -11.64 -42.39 23.81
C ALA A 391 -12.93 -41.60 24.04
N ALA A 392 -13.92 -41.77 23.16
CA ALA A 392 -15.19 -41.10 23.28
C ALA A 392 -15.95 -41.68 24.48
N GLU A 393 -16.32 -40.83 25.43
CA GLU A 393 -17.36 -41.20 26.38
C GLU A 393 -18.67 -41.46 25.61
N PRO A 394 -19.44 -42.51 25.95
CA PRO A 394 -20.68 -42.81 25.25
C PRO A 394 -21.67 -41.63 25.42
N VAL A 395 -21.82 -40.85 24.36
CA VAL A 395 -22.80 -39.75 24.32
C VAL A 395 -24.19 -40.37 24.27
N SER A 396 -25.00 -40.13 25.31
CA SER A 396 -26.42 -40.52 25.33
C SER A 396 -27.24 -39.50 24.53
N TYR A 397 -27.57 -39.84 23.29
CA TYR A 397 -28.46 -39.02 22.47
C TYR A 397 -29.92 -39.23 22.88
N GLY A 398 -30.66 -38.14 23.14
CA GLY A 398 -32.12 -38.20 23.33
C GLY A 398 -32.88 -38.61 22.07
N ALA A 399 -32.31 -38.31 20.89
CA ALA A 399 -32.65 -38.90 19.61
C ALA A 399 -31.44 -38.76 18.67
N HIS A 400 -31.11 -39.82 17.93
CA HIS A 400 -30.02 -39.80 16.95
C HIS A 400 -30.66 -39.85 15.55
N TRP A 401 -30.49 -38.80 14.75
CA TRP A 401 -31.00 -38.75 13.38
C TRP A 401 -29.84 -38.81 12.39
N VAL A 402 -29.98 -39.63 11.36
CA VAL A 402 -29.01 -39.77 10.27
C VAL A 402 -29.72 -39.38 8.99
N VAL A 403 -29.29 -38.31 8.33
CA VAL A 403 -29.88 -37.85 7.07
C VAL A 403 -28.94 -38.24 5.94
N LEU A 404 -29.43 -39.05 5.02
CA LEU A 404 -28.72 -39.59 3.87
C LEU A 404 -29.15 -38.82 2.63
N CYS A 405 -28.31 -37.91 2.16
CA CYS A 405 -28.57 -37.09 0.98
C CYS A 405 -27.88 -37.71 -0.24
N GLU A 406 -28.67 -38.12 -1.24
CA GLU A 406 -28.17 -38.64 -2.52
C GLU A 406 -27.27 -39.89 -2.42
N VAL A 407 -27.33 -40.61 -1.29
CA VAL A 407 -26.57 -41.84 -1.08
C VAL A 407 -27.32 -43.01 -1.71
N GLY A 408 -26.81 -43.51 -2.84
CA GLY A 408 -27.28 -44.74 -3.47
C GLY A 408 -26.74 -46.01 -2.79
N GLY A 409 -27.39 -47.14 -3.05
CA GLY A 409 -26.95 -48.47 -2.56
C GLY A 409 -27.51 -48.85 -1.18
N ASP A 410 -26.86 -49.83 -0.53
CA ASP A 410 -27.27 -50.43 0.75
C ASP A 410 -26.77 -49.67 2.00
N ALA A 411 -26.15 -48.49 1.80
CA ALA A 411 -25.56 -47.69 2.86
C ALA A 411 -26.54 -47.37 4.00
N GLY A 412 -27.82 -47.12 3.67
CA GLY A 412 -28.87 -46.93 4.66
C GLY A 412 -29.14 -48.17 5.52
N ALA A 413 -29.07 -49.37 4.94
CA ALA A 413 -29.25 -50.63 5.65
C ALA A 413 -28.04 -50.96 6.54
N ALA A 414 -26.82 -50.74 6.03
CA ALA A 414 -25.59 -50.92 6.79
C ALA A 414 -25.51 -49.96 7.99
N LEU A 415 -25.88 -48.69 7.81
CA LEU A 415 -25.93 -47.70 8.89
C LEU A 415 -26.99 -48.03 9.93
N LYS A 416 -28.15 -48.54 9.52
CA LYS A 416 -29.19 -48.99 10.46
C LYS A 416 -28.76 -50.22 11.27
N ALA A 417 -27.94 -51.10 10.69
CA ALA A 417 -27.37 -52.24 11.41
C ALA A 417 -26.29 -51.81 12.42
N ALA A 418 -25.44 -50.83 12.05
CA ALA A 418 -24.39 -50.31 12.92
C ALA A 418 -24.94 -49.37 14.01
N LEU A 419 -26.03 -48.66 13.74
CA LEU A 419 -26.66 -47.67 14.62
C LEU A 419 -28.17 -47.95 14.74
N PRO A 420 -28.59 -49.03 15.42
CA PRO A 420 -30.00 -49.43 15.50
C PRO A 420 -30.91 -48.40 16.21
N GLN A 421 -30.30 -47.56 17.05
CA GLN A 421 -30.98 -46.49 17.79
C GLN A 421 -31.26 -45.24 16.92
N ALA A 422 -30.63 -45.15 15.74
CA ALA A 422 -30.68 -43.96 14.90
C ALA A 422 -31.86 -43.99 13.92
N ARG A 423 -32.51 -42.84 13.75
CA ARG A 423 -33.58 -42.61 12.77
C ARG A 423 -32.96 -42.14 11.46
N CYS A 424 -32.99 -43.00 10.45
CA CYS A 424 -32.45 -42.68 9.13
C CYS A 424 -33.51 -42.03 8.23
N LEU A 425 -33.23 -40.85 7.70
CA LEU A 425 -34.03 -40.15 6.69
C LEU A 425 -33.25 -40.14 5.38
N HIS A 426 -33.88 -40.53 4.28
CA HIS A 426 -33.28 -40.43 2.96
C HIS A 426 -33.87 -39.24 2.22
N LEU A 427 -32.99 -38.36 1.73
CA LEU A 427 -33.34 -37.24 0.88
C LEU A 427 -32.73 -37.51 -0.50
N SER A 428 -33.59 -37.68 -1.50
CA SER A 428 -33.23 -37.73 -2.90
C SER A 428 -33.75 -36.47 -3.58
N ALA A 429 -32.93 -35.84 -4.42
CA ALA A 429 -33.42 -34.82 -5.34
C ALA A 429 -34.39 -35.49 -6.34
N GLU A 430 -35.56 -34.87 -6.57
CA GLU A 430 -36.47 -35.24 -7.67
C GLU A 430 -35.90 -34.84 -9.03
#